data_AF-A0A354UR61-F1
#
_entry.id   AF-A0A354UR61-F1
#
_cell.length_a   1.000
_cell.length_b   1.000
_cell.length_c   1.000
_cell.angle_alpha   90.00
_cell.angle_beta   90.00
_cell.angle_gamma   90.00
#
_symmetry.space_group_name_H-M   'P 1'
#
loop_
_entity.id
_entity.type
_entity.pdbx_description
1 polymer ?
#
loop_
_entity_poly.entity_id
_entity_poly.type
_entity_poly.pdbx_seq_one_letter_code
_entity_poly.pdbx_strand_id
1 'polypeptide(L)'
;MSKGIVTQVMGPVVDVKFETGDLPNINNALTMKKGETTLTVEVAQHIGDNVVRCIAMASTDGLKRGTVVTDTGAGISVPVGKQTLGRIFNVLGEPVDNLPAPENAERMNIHRPAPAFDELASSTEVLETGIKVIDLICPYQKGGKIGLFGGAGVGKTVLIQELIRNIATEHGGYS
;
A
#
# COMPACT_ATOMS: atom_id res chain seq x y z
N MET A 1 -7.92 -16.18 -16.02
CA MET A 1 -6.69 -15.37 -16.04
C MET A 1 -6.46 -14.92 -17.46
N SER A 2 -6.69 -13.65 -17.76
CA SER A 2 -6.39 -13.08 -19.06
C SER A 2 -4.88 -12.84 -19.18
N LYS A 3 -4.38 -12.92 -20.42
CA LYS A 3 -2.97 -12.63 -20.73
C LYS A 3 -2.90 -11.38 -21.59
N GLY A 4 -1.91 -10.55 -21.29
CA GLY A 4 -1.58 -9.36 -22.06
C GLY A 4 -0.14 -9.39 -22.52
N ILE A 5 0.23 -8.39 -23.31
CA ILE A 5 1.58 -8.21 -23.84
C ILE A 5 2.02 -6.77 -23.59
N VAL A 6 3.23 -6.58 -23.05
CA VAL A 6 3.81 -5.25 -22.87
C VAL A 6 4.03 -4.59 -24.24
N THR A 7 3.38 -3.45 -24.47
CA THR A 7 3.53 -2.66 -25.71
C THR A 7 4.50 -1.51 -25.53
N GLN A 8 4.54 -0.89 -24.34
CA GLN A 8 5.36 0.28 -24.08
C GLN A 8 5.85 0.31 -22.63
N VAL A 9 7.05 0.86 -22.42
CA VAL A 9 7.67 1.06 -21.11
C VAL A 9 8.22 2.49 -21.08
N MET A 10 7.78 3.30 -20.13
CA MET A 10 8.14 4.72 -19.95
C MET A 10 8.46 4.97 -18.47
N GLY A 11 9.71 4.73 -18.08
CA GLY A 11 10.10 4.78 -16.67
C GLY A 11 9.22 3.82 -15.84
N PRO A 12 8.52 4.27 -14.79
CA PRO A 12 7.66 3.41 -13.98
C PRO A 12 6.31 3.07 -14.64
N VAL A 13 5.99 3.65 -15.80
CA VAL A 13 4.72 3.43 -16.50
C VAL A 13 4.89 2.33 -17.54
N VAL A 14 4.00 1.33 -17.50
CA VAL A 14 4.00 0.18 -18.42
C VAL A 14 2.63 0.08 -19.08
N ASP A 15 2.57 0.16 -20.40
CA ASP A 15 1.33 -0.07 -21.13
C ASP A 15 1.28 -1.54 -21.58
N VAL A 16 0.15 -2.19 -21.31
CA VAL A 16 -0.08 -3.62 -21.57
C VAL A 16 -1.32 -3.76 -22.43
N LYS A 17 -1.19 -4.44 -23.56
CA LYS A 17 -2.31 -4.75 -24.46
C LYS A 17 -2.89 -6.12 -24.14
N PHE A 18 -4.21 -6.18 -23.99
CA PHE A 18 -4.98 -7.40 -23.81
C PHE A 18 -5.79 -7.71 -25.07
N GLU A 19 -6.32 -8.93 -25.15
CA GLU A 19 -7.30 -9.30 -26.16
C GLU A 19 -8.65 -8.63 -25.88
N THR A 20 -9.48 -8.51 -26.92
CA THR A 20 -10.78 -7.84 -26.82
C THR A 20 -11.70 -8.61 -25.87
N GLY A 21 -12.27 -7.92 -24.88
CA GLY A 21 -13.19 -8.51 -23.89
C GLY A 21 -12.51 -8.96 -22.59
N ASP A 22 -11.17 -8.99 -22.55
CA ASP A 22 -10.37 -9.50 -21.43
C ASP A 22 -9.62 -8.38 -20.68
N LEU A 23 -10.14 -7.15 -20.75
CA LEU A 23 -9.49 -5.99 -20.14
C LEU A 23 -9.56 -6.08 -18.59
N PRO A 24 -8.41 -6.05 -17.89
CA PRO A 24 -8.42 -6.03 -16.43
C PRO A 24 -9.04 -4.75 -15.90
N ASN A 25 -9.66 -4.82 -14.72
CA ASN A 25 -10.21 -3.65 -14.05
C ASN A 25 -9.11 -2.68 -13.60
N ILE A 26 -9.47 -1.42 -13.43
CA ILE A 26 -8.62 -0.46 -12.71
C ILE A 26 -8.36 -1.01 -11.30
N ASN A 27 -7.13 -0.79 -10.81
CA ASN A 27 -6.57 -1.31 -9.57
C ASN A 27 -6.26 -2.82 -9.56
N ASN A 28 -6.48 -3.56 -10.65
CA ASN A 28 -6.02 -4.95 -10.73
C ASN A 28 -4.48 -5.00 -10.74
N ALA A 29 -3.94 -5.98 -10.01
CA ALA A 29 -2.54 -6.33 -10.07
C ALA A 29 -2.29 -7.24 -11.28
N LEU A 30 -1.26 -6.92 -12.06
CA LEU A 30 -0.76 -7.74 -13.15
C LEU A 30 0.67 -8.19 -12.83
N THR A 31 1.01 -9.42 -13.21
CA THR A 31 2.33 -10.01 -12.97
C THR A 31 3.00 -10.38 -14.28
N MET A 32 4.31 -10.17 -14.35
CA MET A 32 5.12 -10.53 -15.51
C MET A 32 6.52 -10.95 -15.11
N LYS A 33 7.15 -11.81 -15.91
CA LYS A 33 8.55 -12.19 -15.70
C LYS A 33 9.48 -11.08 -16.16
N LYS A 34 10.43 -10.71 -15.30
CA LYS A 34 11.54 -9.81 -15.59
C LYS A 34 12.85 -10.52 -15.22
N GLY A 35 13.42 -11.22 -16.21
CA GLY A 35 14.55 -12.12 -15.95
C GLY A 35 14.14 -13.26 -15.02
N GLU A 36 14.86 -13.42 -13.92
CA GLU A 36 14.55 -14.40 -12.86
C GLU A 36 13.54 -13.88 -11.83
N THR A 37 13.22 -12.58 -11.85
CA THR A 37 12.30 -11.95 -10.91
C THR A 37 10.89 -11.80 -11.49
N THR A 38 9.90 -11.67 -10.62
CA THR A 38 8.54 -11.29 -11.00
C THR A 38 8.36 -9.79 -10.76
N LEU A 39 7.87 -9.07 -11.75
CA LEU A 39 7.46 -7.68 -11.62
C LEU A 39 5.94 -7.62 -11.50
N THR A 40 5.47 -6.94 -10.47
CA THR A 40 4.05 -6.60 -10.30
C THR A 40 3.81 -5.16 -10.76
N VAL A 41 2.78 -4.96 -11.56
CA VAL A 41 2.29 -3.64 -11.99
C VAL A 41 0.80 -3.53 -11.65
N GLU A 42 0.33 -2.34 -11.34
CA GLU A 42 -1.08 -2.08 -11.04
C GLU A 42 -1.73 -1.30 -12.18
N VAL A 43 -2.91 -1.72 -12.63
CA VAL A 43 -3.67 -1.01 -13.67
C VAL A 43 -4.17 0.32 -13.12
N ALA A 44 -3.71 1.43 -13.68
CA ALA A 44 -4.14 2.76 -13.30
C ALA A 44 -5.27 3.29 -14.20
N GLN A 45 -5.22 2.99 -15.50
CA GLN A 45 -6.15 3.56 -16.49
C GLN A 45 -6.37 2.64 -17.68
N HIS A 46 -7.52 2.79 -18.34
CA HIS A 46 -7.77 2.24 -19.68
C HIS A 46 -7.55 3.35 -20.70
N ILE A 47 -6.66 3.14 -21.67
CA ILE A 47 -6.26 4.20 -22.63
C ILE A 47 -6.80 3.98 -24.05
N GLY A 48 -7.64 2.97 -24.26
CA GLY A 48 -8.20 2.59 -25.56
C GLY A 48 -7.42 1.47 -26.25
N ASP A 49 -7.93 0.99 -27.39
CA ASP A 49 -7.31 -0.07 -28.22
C ASP A 49 -6.92 -1.36 -27.47
N ASN A 50 -7.74 -1.71 -26.47
CA ASN A 50 -7.50 -2.79 -25.53
C ASN A 50 -6.17 -2.67 -24.76
N VAL A 51 -5.71 -1.45 -24.51
CA VAL A 51 -4.50 -1.17 -23.75
C VAL A 51 -4.86 -0.59 -22.39
N VAL A 52 -4.22 -1.15 -21.37
CA VAL A 52 -4.24 -0.64 -20.01
C VAL A 52 -2.90 -0.01 -19.67
N ARG A 53 -2.94 1.14 -19.00
CA ARG A 53 -1.77 1.82 -18.47
C ARG A 53 -1.56 1.42 -17.03
N CYS A 54 -0.38 0.90 -16.73
CA CYS A 54 -0.03 0.37 -15.43
C CYS A 54 1.10 1.16 -14.78
N ILE A 55 1.14 1.14 -13.45
CA ILE A 55 2.23 1.67 -12.63
C ILE A 55 3.01 0.50 -12.05
N ALA A 56 4.33 0.48 -12.23
CA ALA A 56 5.18 -0.58 -11.73
C ALA A 56 5.49 -0.42 -10.24
N MET A 57 5.42 -1.52 -9.49
CA MET A 57 5.71 -1.55 -8.04
C MET A 57 7.21 -1.73 -7.74
N ALA A 58 8.03 -1.94 -8.77
CA ALA A 58 9.48 -2.02 -8.70
C ALA A 58 10.09 -1.49 -10.01
N SER A 59 11.43 -1.39 -10.08
CA SER A 59 12.13 -0.93 -11.30
C SER A 59 11.70 -1.73 -12.53
N THR A 60 11.48 -1.02 -13.64
CA THR A 60 11.16 -1.58 -14.96
C THR A 60 12.42 -1.83 -15.80
N ASP A 61 13.62 -1.60 -15.26
CA ASP A 61 14.87 -1.81 -15.97
C ASP A 61 15.02 -3.25 -16.43
N GLY A 62 15.36 -3.42 -17.70
CA GLY A 62 15.47 -4.73 -18.36
C GLY A 62 14.14 -5.34 -18.81
N LEU A 63 12.99 -4.67 -18.57
CA LEU A 63 11.70 -5.12 -19.10
C LEU A 63 11.64 -4.92 -20.62
N LYS A 64 11.27 -5.98 -21.34
CA LYS A 64 11.20 -5.96 -22.80
C LYS A 64 9.75 -5.82 -23.28
N ARG A 65 9.55 -5.09 -24.38
CA ARG A 65 8.28 -5.14 -25.11
C ARG A 65 8.05 -6.56 -25.63
N GLY A 66 6.79 -6.99 -25.74
CA GLY A 66 6.45 -8.36 -26.06
C GLY A 66 6.40 -9.31 -24.85
N THR A 67 6.82 -8.86 -23.67
CA THR A 67 6.74 -9.66 -22.44
C THR A 67 5.28 -10.01 -22.14
N VAL A 68 5.03 -11.30 -21.84
CA VAL A 68 3.71 -11.78 -21.45
C VAL A 68 3.39 -11.32 -20.03
N VAL A 69 2.20 -10.77 -19.87
CA VAL A 69 1.63 -10.28 -18.61
C VAL A 69 0.42 -11.13 -18.25
N THR A 70 0.26 -11.45 -16.98
CA THR A 70 -0.89 -12.22 -16.46
C THR A 70 -1.70 -11.34 -15.52
N ASP A 71 -3.00 -11.22 -15.78
CA ASP A 71 -3.94 -10.59 -14.83
C ASP A 71 -4.21 -11.54 -13.66
N THR A 72 -4.04 -11.02 -12.44
CA THR A 72 -4.36 -11.76 -11.21
C THR A 72 -5.87 -11.78 -10.93
N GLY A 73 -6.63 -10.89 -11.57
CA GLY A 73 -8.08 -10.75 -11.42
C GLY A 73 -8.52 -9.95 -10.18
N ALA A 74 -7.57 -9.50 -9.36
CA ALA A 74 -7.82 -8.72 -8.16
C ALA A 74 -6.74 -7.66 -7.95
N GLY A 75 -6.97 -6.72 -7.04
CA GLY A 75 -5.95 -5.74 -6.66
C GLY A 75 -4.85 -6.33 -5.78
N ILE A 76 -3.78 -5.56 -5.60
CA ILE A 76 -2.67 -5.93 -4.71
C ILE A 76 -3.25 -6.22 -3.32
N SER A 77 -2.96 -7.41 -2.80
CA SER A 77 -3.49 -7.88 -1.53
C SER A 77 -2.36 -8.21 -0.58
N VAL A 78 -2.41 -7.66 0.64
CA VAL A 78 -1.34 -7.74 1.65
C VAL A 78 -1.79 -8.54 2.87
N PRO A 79 -0.89 -9.23 3.60
CA PRO A 79 -1.25 -9.94 4.81
C PRO A 79 -1.72 -8.97 5.90
N VAL A 80 -2.70 -9.38 6.69
CA VAL A 80 -3.24 -8.65 7.83
C VAL A 80 -3.43 -9.57 9.04
N GLY A 81 -3.74 -8.99 10.19
CA GLY A 81 -4.03 -9.73 11.42
C GLY A 81 -2.85 -9.76 12.39
N LYS A 82 -2.99 -10.52 13.47
CA LYS A 82 -1.98 -10.55 14.56
C LYS A 82 -0.62 -11.12 14.09
N GLN A 83 -0.63 -11.91 13.04
CA GLN A 83 0.55 -12.54 12.45
C GLN A 83 1.50 -11.53 11.78
N THR A 84 1.04 -10.30 11.51
CA THR A 84 1.85 -9.24 10.92
C THR A 84 2.52 -8.33 11.96
N LEU A 85 2.20 -8.47 13.24
CA LEU A 85 2.77 -7.65 14.31
C LEU A 85 4.29 -7.89 14.44
N GLY A 86 5.06 -6.81 14.56
CA GLY A 86 6.53 -6.85 14.66
C GLY A 86 7.26 -7.29 13.38
N ARG A 87 6.56 -7.44 12.25
CA ARG A 87 7.13 -7.85 10.96
C ARG A 87 7.34 -6.64 10.05
N ILE A 88 8.25 -6.75 9.08
CA ILE A 88 8.49 -5.72 8.06
C ILE A 88 8.08 -6.27 6.70
N PHE A 89 7.17 -5.58 6.02
CA PHE A 89 6.68 -5.93 4.68
C PHE A 89 6.93 -4.83 3.66
N ASN A 90 7.08 -5.21 2.40
CA ASN A 90 7.05 -4.27 1.28
C ASN A 90 5.60 -3.95 0.83
N VAL A 91 5.45 -3.11 -0.20
CA VAL A 91 4.15 -2.68 -0.75
C VAL A 91 3.30 -3.85 -1.29
N LEU A 92 3.91 -4.96 -1.68
CA LEU A 92 3.23 -6.16 -2.16
C LEU A 92 2.81 -7.10 -1.02
N GLY A 93 3.16 -6.77 0.22
CA GLY A 93 2.91 -7.61 1.38
C GLY A 93 3.89 -8.79 1.49
N GLU A 94 5.07 -8.69 0.89
CA GLU A 94 6.14 -9.67 1.01
C GLU A 94 7.06 -9.30 2.18
N PRO A 95 7.47 -10.26 3.03
CA PRO A 95 8.35 -9.98 4.15
C PRO A 95 9.76 -9.57 3.66
N VAL A 96 10.31 -8.52 4.26
CA VAL A 96 11.67 -8.02 3.96
C VAL A 96 12.58 -8.03 5.20
N ASP A 97 12.14 -8.71 6.27
CA ASP A 97 12.84 -8.86 7.54
C ASP A 97 13.68 -10.15 7.64
N ASN A 98 13.89 -10.86 6.51
CA ASN A 98 14.57 -12.15 6.43
C ASN A 98 13.91 -13.28 7.26
N LEU A 99 12.66 -13.10 7.68
CA LEU A 99 11.85 -14.14 8.33
C LEU A 99 10.87 -14.75 7.33
N PRO A 100 10.41 -16.01 7.55
CA PRO A 100 9.44 -16.64 6.66
C PRO A 100 8.13 -15.84 6.60
N ALA A 101 7.43 -15.95 5.45
CA ALA A 101 6.11 -15.35 5.30
C ALA A 101 5.15 -15.92 6.36
N PRO A 102 4.30 -15.09 6.98
CA PRO A 102 3.33 -15.57 7.95
C PRO A 102 2.42 -16.64 7.35
N GLU A 103 2.33 -17.80 8.01
CA GLU A 103 1.44 -18.88 7.59
C GLU A 103 -0.02 -18.49 7.84
N ASN A 104 -0.90 -18.77 6.86
CA ASN A 104 -2.35 -18.59 6.96
C ASN A 104 -2.80 -17.17 7.38
N ALA A 105 -2.01 -16.14 7.07
CA ALA A 105 -2.47 -14.76 7.23
C ALA A 105 -3.59 -14.47 6.24
N GLU A 106 -4.70 -13.92 6.74
CA GLU A 106 -5.71 -13.32 5.88
C GLU A 106 -5.06 -12.24 5.02
N ARG A 107 -5.43 -12.18 3.73
CA ARG A 107 -4.96 -11.13 2.83
C ARG A 107 -6.10 -10.19 2.46
N MET A 108 -5.84 -8.89 2.55
CA MET A 108 -6.81 -7.86 2.21
C MET A 108 -6.29 -7.01 1.05
N ASN A 109 -7.19 -6.65 0.13
CA ASN A 109 -6.89 -5.73 -0.96
C ASN A 109 -6.59 -4.33 -0.38
N ILE A 110 -5.53 -3.68 -0.87
CA ILE A 110 -5.14 -2.33 -0.46
C ILE A 110 -6.15 -1.25 -0.92
N HIS A 111 -6.90 -1.53 -1.98
CA HIS A 111 -7.95 -0.66 -2.50
C HIS A 111 -9.30 -1.07 -1.93
N ARG A 112 -9.83 -0.26 -1.01
CA ARG A 112 -11.16 -0.46 -0.41
C ARG A 112 -11.91 0.87 -0.35
N PRO A 113 -13.24 0.84 -0.46
CA PRO A 113 -14.04 2.05 -0.27
C PRO A 113 -13.82 2.61 1.14
N ALA A 114 -13.95 3.92 1.27
CA ALA A 114 -14.00 4.56 2.59
C ALA A 114 -15.24 4.06 3.37
N PRO A 115 -15.21 4.10 4.71
CA PRO A 115 -16.37 3.80 5.54
C PRO A 115 -17.59 4.62 5.12
N ALA A 116 -18.77 4.01 5.21
CA ALA A 116 -20.03 4.68 4.90
C ALA A 116 -20.38 5.73 5.98
N PHE A 117 -21.26 6.68 5.65
CA PHE A 117 -21.58 7.80 6.55
C PHE A 117 -22.17 7.35 7.90
N ASP A 118 -22.97 6.29 7.89
CA ASP A 118 -23.60 5.67 9.06
C ASP A 118 -22.61 4.87 9.93
N GLU A 119 -21.43 4.52 9.39
CA GLU A 119 -20.33 3.90 10.14
C GLU A 119 -19.43 4.94 10.84
N LEU A 120 -19.59 6.23 10.53
CA LEU A 120 -18.76 7.29 11.08
C LEU A 120 -19.16 7.57 12.54
N ALA A 121 -18.25 7.28 13.47
CA ALA A 121 -18.39 7.68 14.86
C ALA A 121 -17.79 9.07 15.10
N SER A 122 -18.56 9.99 15.67
CA SER A 122 -18.04 11.23 16.23
C SER A 122 -17.52 10.97 17.64
N SER A 123 -16.23 10.69 17.80
CA SER A 123 -15.61 10.64 19.13
C SER A 123 -15.14 12.02 19.54
N THR A 124 -15.46 12.50 20.74
CA THR A 124 -14.86 13.73 21.31
C THR A 124 -13.75 13.43 22.31
N GLU A 125 -13.32 12.16 22.40
CA GLU A 125 -12.29 11.74 23.36
C GLU A 125 -10.92 12.28 22.97
N VAL A 126 -10.24 12.88 23.96
CA VAL A 126 -8.84 13.30 23.81
C VAL A 126 -7.93 12.09 23.97
N LEU A 127 -6.93 11.97 23.09
CA LEU A 127 -5.81 11.05 23.21
C LEU A 127 -4.68 11.78 23.93
N GLU A 128 -4.42 11.40 25.17
CA GLU A 128 -3.32 11.95 25.96
C GLU A 128 -1.98 11.45 25.41
N THR A 129 -1.10 12.38 25.04
CA THR A 129 0.19 12.06 24.40
C THR A 129 1.37 12.08 25.36
N GLY A 130 1.22 12.71 26.54
CA GLY A 130 2.31 12.97 27.49
C GLY A 130 3.23 14.12 27.06
N ILE A 131 2.89 14.83 25.99
CA ILE A 131 3.68 15.92 25.42
C ILE A 131 2.98 17.23 25.73
N LYS A 132 3.54 18.00 26.68
CA LYS A 132 2.92 19.22 27.22
C LYS A 132 2.36 20.19 26.18
N VAL A 133 3.11 20.47 25.11
CA VAL A 133 2.65 21.42 24.08
C VAL A 133 1.49 20.85 23.27
N ILE A 134 1.44 19.55 23.03
CA ILE A 134 0.35 18.89 22.32
C ILE A 134 -0.87 18.83 23.23
N ASP A 135 -0.73 18.25 24.42
CA ASP A 135 -1.86 18.05 25.34
C ASP A 135 -2.50 19.36 25.82
N LEU A 136 -1.73 20.46 25.92
CA LEU A 136 -2.25 21.76 26.35
C LEU A 136 -2.79 22.62 25.21
N ILE A 137 -2.07 22.70 24.08
CA ILE A 137 -2.36 23.71 23.04
C ILE A 137 -3.12 23.12 21.86
N CYS A 138 -2.83 21.86 21.49
CA CYS A 138 -3.42 21.21 20.33
C CYS A 138 -3.68 19.71 20.63
N PRO A 139 -4.63 19.41 21.53
CA PRO A 139 -4.87 18.05 22.00
C PRO A 139 -5.31 17.16 20.84
N TYR A 140 -4.82 15.92 20.82
CA TYR A 140 -5.17 14.96 19.79
C TYR A 140 -6.51 14.31 20.10
N GLN A 141 -7.31 14.07 19.06
CA GLN A 141 -8.58 13.38 19.17
C GLN A 141 -8.36 11.89 18.86
N LYS A 142 -8.93 11.00 19.69
CA LYS A 142 -8.84 9.56 19.49
C LYS A 142 -9.59 9.15 18.21
N GLY A 143 -8.91 8.42 17.33
CA GLY A 143 -9.43 8.10 15.98
C GLY A 143 -9.36 9.26 14.99
N GLY A 144 -8.80 10.41 15.39
CA GLY A 144 -8.58 11.57 14.53
C GLY A 144 -7.38 11.41 13.61
N LYS A 145 -7.27 12.31 12.63
CA LYS A 145 -6.11 12.43 11.73
C LYS A 145 -5.24 13.59 12.18
N ILE A 146 -3.93 13.34 12.31
CA ILE A 146 -2.96 14.32 12.82
C ILE A 146 -1.94 14.64 11.72
N GLY A 147 -1.67 15.92 11.49
CA GLY A 147 -0.66 16.38 10.54
C GLY A 147 0.55 16.99 11.25
N LEU A 148 1.75 16.48 10.97
CA LEU A 148 3.02 17.01 11.49
C LEU A 148 3.72 17.86 10.43
N PHE A 149 3.50 19.18 10.46
CA PHE A 149 4.05 20.11 9.49
C PHE A 149 5.40 20.67 9.95
N GLY A 150 6.41 20.59 9.09
CA GLY A 150 7.72 21.20 9.36
C GLY A 150 8.80 20.81 8.35
N GLY A 151 9.89 21.57 8.34
CA GLY A 151 11.03 21.38 7.42
C GLY A 151 11.93 20.18 7.74
N ALA A 152 13.07 20.08 7.05
CA ALA A 152 14.08 19.07 7.37
C ALA A 152 14.73 19.37 8.74
N GLY A 153 15.04 18.33 9.52
CA GLY A 153 15.77 18.47 10.79
C GLY A 153 14.96 19.02 11.98
N VAL A 154 13.68 19.37 11.81
CA VAL A 154 12.85 19.96 12.89
C VAL A 154 12.32 18.95 13.92
N GLY A 155 12.79 17.70 13.89
CA GLY A 155 12.42 16.68 14.88
C GLY A 155 11.13 15.90 14.60
N LYS A 156 10.57 15.92 13.39
CA LYS A 156 9.35 15.14 13.05
C LYS A 156 9.47 13.65 13.39
N THR A 157 10.58 13.02 13.00
CA THR A 157 10.84 11.60 13.29
C THR A 157 10.97 11.33 14.78
N VAL A 158 11.66 12.22 15.51
CA VAL A 158 11.83 12.13 16.97
C VAL A 158 10.47 12.23 17.66
N LEU A 159 9.62 13.15 17.21
CA LEU A 159 8.27 13.30 17.74
C LEU A 159 7.40 12.05 17.51
N ILE A 160 7.49 11.44 16.33
CA ILE A 160 6.78 10.18 16.04
C ILE A 160 7.29 9.05 16.95
N GLN A 161 8.60 8.92 17.14
CA GLN A 161 9.17 7.92 18.04
C GLN A 161 8.71 8.12 19.49
N GLU A 162 8.64 9.36 19.96
CA GLU A 162 8.16 9.66 21.32
C GLU A 162 6.66 9.38 21.46
N LEU A 163 5.85 9.68 20.44
CA LEU A 163 4.43 9.32 20.42
C LEU A 163 4.23 7.80 20.48
N ILE A 164 5.00 7.03 19.70
CA ILE A 164 4.95 5.55 19.75
C ILE A 164 5.30 5.06 21.15
N ARG A 165 6.38 5.58 21.74
CA ARG A 165 6.82 5.22 23.10
C ARG A 165 5.72 5.47 24.13
N ASN A 166 5.12 6.66 24.15
CA ASN A 166 4.12 7.03 25.16
C ASN A 166 2.80 6.26 24.96
N ILE A 167 2.34 6.11 23.72
CA ILE A 167 1.08 5.40 23.43
C ILE A 167 1.21 3.89 23.65
N ALA A 168 2.30 3.26 23.21
CA ALA A 168 2.51 1.82 23.41
C ALA A 168 2.67 1.46 24.89
N THR A 169 3.30 2.33 25.69
CA THR A 169 3.51 2.09 27.13
C THR A 169 2.21 2.26 27.93
N GLU A 170 1.43 3.31 27.65
CA GLU A 170 0.29 3.70 28.49
C GLU A 170 -1.07 3.18 28.01
N HIS A 171 -1.25 3.01 26.70
CA HIS A 171 -2.58 2.71 26.10
C HIS A 171 -2.72 1.26 25.60
N GLY A 172 -1.73 0.41 25.86
CA GLY A 172 -1.77 -1.01 25.47
C GLY A 172 -1.89 -1.25 23.95
N GLY A 173 -1.52 -0.25 23.15
CA GLY A 173 -1.50 -0.35 21.70
C GLY A 173 -0.41 -1.34 21.25
N TYR A 174 -0.76 -2.26 20.37
CA TYR A 174 0.23 -3.13 19.74
C TYR A 174 1.22 -2.28 18.92
N SER A 175 2.52 -2.42 19.19
CA SER A 175 3.60 -2.02 18.27
C SER A 175 3.89 -3.13 17.27
#